data_AF-A0A077R4Y5-F1
#
_entry.id   AF-A0A077R4Y5-F1
#
_cell.length_a   1.000
_cell.length_b   1.000
_cell.length_c   1.000
_cell.angle_alpha   90.00
_cell.angle_beta   90.00
_cell.angle_gamma   90.00
#
_symmetry.space_group_name_H-M   'P 1'
#
loop_
_entity.id
_entity.type
_entity.pdbx_description
1 polymer ?
#
loop_
_entity_poly.entity_id
_entity_poly.type
_entity_poly.pdbx_seq_one_letter_code
_entity_poly.pdbx_strand_id
1 'polypeptide(L)'
;MKSIAGISSDRYLAAGIYGYQFANVVELLRDYSGFSAQNLTSAITLLTDVFLPSNLAFLTQHNGYGADDVHYWANWDLCNYGSALAIGVVSDNRTTYDFALNYFYNGKGRGSIHNYLWTTYNDSTAQGQEAGRDQAHSMLDLALLGPFATSALNQGDDVWAYNDSLILKGAEYTAKYNLGNNVQYTPYVAIDSSGKVEYNQTTISNISRGDIRPMWEMYYNEFVVKRKLPGTYTTLYADKVRQANGGAEGGGGQYGPNSGGYDQLGFGTLMYSLDGSDAETQN
;
A
#
# COMPACT_ATOMS: atom_id res chain seq x y z
N MET A 1 11.29 -25.49 11.80
CA MET A 1 10.66 -24.16 11.87
C MET A 1 9.66 -24.07 10.72
N LYS A 2 8.43 -23.57 10.94
CA LYS A 2 7.48 -23.35 9.84
C LYS A 2 7.90 -22.09 9.08
N SER A 3 7.72 -22.06 7.77
CA SER A 3 8.05 -20.89 6.94
C SER A 3 7.11 -20.82 5.73
N ILE A 4 7.02 -19.63 5.13
CA ILE A 4 6.36 -19.46 3.83
C ILE A 4 7.30 -20.07 2.78
N ALA A 5 6.93 -21.25 2.28
CA ALA A 5 7.72 -22.03 1.35
C ALA A 5 7.43 -21.64 -0.11
N GLY A 6 8.45 -21.74 -0.95
CA GLY A 6 8.39 -21.46 -2.38
C GLY A 6 9.79 -21.23 -2.94
N ILE A 7 10.06 -21.76 -4.13
CA ILE A 7 11.34 -21.56 -4.83
C ILE A 7 11.38 -20.15 -5.46
N SER A 8 10.21 -19.60 -5.83
CA SER A 8 10.08 -18.25 -6.36
C SER A 8 10.27 -17.17 -5.28
N SER A 9 10.74 -16.00 -5.70
CA SER A 9 10.73 -14.78 -4.88
C SER A 9 9.33 -14.37 -4.46
N ASP A 10 8.27 -14.83 -5.16
CA ASP A 10 6.87 -14.53 -4.83
C ASP A 10 6.47 -14.90 -3.40
N ARG A 11 7.26 -15.75 -2.71
CA ARG A 11 7.10 -15.99 -1.27
C ARG A 11 7.15 -14.69 -0.43
N TYR A 12 7.89 -13.67 -0.89
CA TYR A 12 7.97 -12.37 -0.23
C TYR A 12 6.74 -11.51 -0.49
N LEU A 13 6.10 -11.64 -1.66
CA LEU A 13 4.79 -11.04 -1.91
C LEU A 13 3.72 -11.70 -1.04
N ALA A 14 3.71 -13.04 -0.97
CA ALA A 14 2.81 -13.78 -0.08
C ALA A 14 3.02 -13.40 1.38
N ALA A 15 4.28 -13.28 1.83
CA ALA A 15 4.60 -12.83 3.19
C ALA A 15 4.13 -11.41 3.46
N GLY A 16 4.35 -10.47 2.54
CA GLY A 16 3.93 -9.08 2.69
C GLY A 16 2.41 -8.94 2.68
N ILE A 17 1.77 -9.40 1.62
CA ILE A 17 0.34 -9.19 1.38
C ILE A 17 -0.49 -9.94 2.42
N TYR A 18 -0.26 -11.23 2.62
CA TYR A 18 -1.07 -12.00 3.58
C TYR A 18 -0.72 -11.64 5.02
N GLY A 19 0.52 -11.26 5.29
CA GLY A 19 0.98 -10.86 6.62
C GLY A 19 0.26 -9.63 7.14
N TYR A 20 0.18 -8.55 6.35
CA TYR A 20 -0.52 -7.32 6.80
C TYR A 20 -2.03 -7.56 6.94
N GLN A 21 -2.64 -8.31 6.01
CA GLN A 21 -4.07 -8.61 6.07
C GLN A 21 -4.41 -9.40 7.32
N PHE A 22 -3.64 -10.45 7.62
CA PHE A 22 -3.87 -11.27 8.80
C PHE A 22 -3.58 -10.49 10.08
N ALA A 23 -2.50 -9.71 10.14
CA ALA A 23 -2.22 -8.84 11.30
C ALA A 23 -3.37 -7.88 11.60
N ASN A 24 -3.94 -7.22 10.57
CA ASN A 24 -5.10 -6.34 10.75
C ASN A 24 -6.35 -7.09 11.24
N VAL A 25 -6.61 -8.31 10.75
CA VAL A 25 -7.72 -9.14 11.25
C VAL A 25 -7.51 -9.49 12.72
N VAL A 26 -6.29 -9.86 13.12
CA VAL A 26 -5.99 -10.19 14.52
C VAL A 26 -6.15 -8.96 15.42
N GLU A 27 -5.73 -7.79 14.96
CA GLU A 27 -5.90 -6.55 15.70
C GLU A 27 -7.37 -6.18 15.90
N LEU A 28 -8.19 -6.30 14.84
CA LEU A 28 -9.65 -6.08 14.94
C LEU A 28 -10.34 -7.06 15.90
N LEU A 29 -9.81 -8.29 16.03
CA LEU A 29 -10.36 -9.31 16.92
C LEU A 29 -9.79 -9.24 18.35
N ARG A 30 -8.81 -8.37 18.64
CA ARG A 30 -8.07 -8.35 19.91
C ARG A 30 -8.99 -8.36 21.14
N ASP A 31 -10.06 -7.56 21.10
CA ASP A 31 -11.01 -7.40 22.21
C ASP A 31 -12.32 -8.19 22.01
N TYR A 32 -12.44 -8.97 20.94
CA TYR A 32 -13.62 -9.78 20.68
C TYR A 32 -13.65 -10.98 21.64
N SER A 33 -14.73 -11.12 22.42
CA SER A 33 -14.86 -12.17 23.44
C SER A 33 -14.77 -13.60 22.91
N GLY A 34 -15.09 -13.83 21.64
CA GLY A 34 -14.92 -15.13 20.97
C GLY A 34 -13.48 -15.44 20.55
N PHE A 35 -12.59 -14.45 20.56
CA PHE A 35 -11.16 -14.60 20.27
C PHE A 35 -10.38 -14.66 21.58
N SER A 36 -10.16 -15.87 22.08
CA SER A 36 -9.52 -16.07 23.38
C SER A 36 -8.08 -15.52 23.40
N ALA A 37 -7.56 -15.22 24.59
CA ALA A 37 -6.17 -14.82 24.77
C ALA A 37 -5.16 -15.85 24.21
N GLN A 38 -5.51 -17.15 24.26
CA GLN A 38 -4.71 -18.21 23.65
C GLN A 38 -4.71 -18.14 22.11
N ASN A 39 -5.85 -17.81 21.50
CA ASN A 39 -5.94 -17.60 20.06
C ASN A 39 -5.14 -16.37 19.63
N LEU A 40 -5.24 -15.26 20.37
CA LEU A 40 -4.43 -14.05 20.14
C LEU A 40 -2.94 -14.38 20.20
N THR A 41 -2.51 -15.08 21.25
CA THR A 41 -1.10 -15.48 21.42
C THR A 41 -0.64 -16.35 20.24
N SER A 42 -1.44 -17.34 19.84
CA SER A 42 -1.11 -18.25 18.73
C SER A 42 -1.04 -17.52 17.39
N ALA A 43 -1.92 -16.55 17.16
CA ALA A 43 -1.92 -15.74 15.95
C ALA A 43 -0.71 -14.79 15.89
N ILE A 44 -0.37 -14.14 17.01
CA ILE A 44 0.87 -13.34 17.12
C ILE A 44 2.09 -14.22 16.85
N THR A 45 2.19 -15.41 17.47
CA THR A 45 3.30 -16.34 17.21
C THR A 45 3.40 -16.74 15.74
N LEU A 46 2.28 -17.00 15.07
CA LEU A 46 2.28 -17.28 13.64
C LEU A 46 2.87 -16.10 12.84
N LEU A 47 2.41 -14.88 13.12
CA LEU A 47 2.87 -13.68 12.44
C LEU A 47 4.37 -13.42 12.69
N THR A 48 4.83 -13.52 13.94
CA THR A 48 6.22 -13.25 14.32
C THR A 48 7.19 -14.32 13.84
N ASP A 49 6.79 -15.59 13.83
CA ASP A 49 7.70 -16.70 13.55
C ASP A 49 7.72 -17.09 12.06
N VAL A 50 6.65 -16.80 11.32
CA VAL A 50 6.49 -17.25 9.92
C VAL A 50 6.53 -16.10 8.92
N PHE A 51 5.84 -14.99 9.19
CA PHE A 51 5.72 -13.87 8.24
C PHE A 51 6.84 -12.86 8.40
N LEU A 52 7.00 -12.33 9.62
CA LEU A 52 7.94 -11.25 9.90
C LEU A 52 9.38 -11.55 9.47
N PRO A 53 9.96 -12.76 9.69
CA PRO A 53 11.34 -13.03 9.28
C PRO A 53 11.51 -12.95 7.76
N SER A 54 10.50 -13.35 7.00
CA SER A 54 10.50 -13.24 5.54
C SER A 54 10.44 -11.77 5.11
N ASN A 55 9.58 -10.97 5.75
CA ASN A 55 9.47 -9.54 5.47
C ASN A 55 10.79 -8.80 5.74
N LEU A 56 11.39 -9.02 6.91
CA LEU A 56 12.64 -8.38 7.29
C LEU A 56 13.80 -8.83 6.40
N ALA A 57 13.85 -10.12 6.04
CA ALA A 57 14.87 -10.63 5.11
C ALA A 57 14.75 -9.98 3.73
N PHE A 58 13.53 -9.78 3.21
CA PHE A 58 13.35 -9.06 1.95
C PHE A 58 13.82 -7.62 2.05
N LEU A 59 13.35 -6.88 3.05
CA LEU A 59 13.65 -5.45 3.20
C LEU A 59 15.15 -5.17 3.43
N THR A 60 15.89 -6.15 3.96
CA THR A 60 17.33 -5.99 4.24
C THR A 60 18.24 -6.56 3.16
N GLN A 61 17.81 -7.59 2.43
CA GLN A 61 18.67 -8.33 1.51
C GLN A 61 18.18 -8.32 0.07
N HIS A 62 16.92 -7.94 -0.18
CA HIS A 62 16.25 -8.00 -1.49
C HIS A 62 16.56 -9.31 -2.22
N ASN A 63 16.36 -10.45 -1.53
CA ASN A 63 16.64 -11.77 -2.07
C ASN A 63 18.09 -11.95 -2.61
N GLY A 64 19.08 -11.32 -1.96
CA GLY A 64 20.49 -11.41 -2.32
C GLY A 64 21.00 -10.27 -3.21
N TYR A 65 20.12 -9.37 -3.66
CA TYR A 65 20.50 -8.20 -4.46
C TYR A 65 21.01 -7.02 -3.60
N GLY A 66 20.75 -7.05 -2.29
CA GLY A 66 21.18 -6.04 -1.32
C GLY A 66 20.17 -4.90 -1.14
N ALA A 67 20.30 -4.13 -0.07
CA ALA A 67 19.30 -3.13 0.32
C ALA A 67 19.08 -2.00 -0.70
N ASP A 68 20.12 -1.63 -1.47
CA ASP A 68 20.07 -0.60 -2.52
C ASP A 68 19.65 -1.16 -3.90
N ASP A 69 19.05 -2.35 -3.92
CA ASP A 69 18.61 -3.01 -5.14
C ASP A 69 17.55 -2.20 -5.93
N VAL A 70 17.59 -2.40 -7.24
CA VAL A 70 16.64 -1.85 -8.21
C VAL A 70 15.95 -2.93 -9.03
N HIS A 71 16.25 -4.22 -8.82
CA HIS A 71 15.64 -5.37 -9.49
C HIS A 71 14.15 -5.51 -9.13
N TYR A 72 13.80 -5.32 -7.85
CA TYR A 72 12.41 -5.40 -7.40
C TYR A 72 11.63 -4.11 -7.62
N TRP A 73 10.33 -4.27 -7.88
CA TRP A 73 9.37 -3.18 -8.07
C TRP A 73 8.83 -2.66 -6.73
N ALA A 74 8.31 -1.43 -6.72
CA ALA A 74 7.85 -0.76 -5.49
C ALA A 74 6.86 -1.61 -4.68
N ASN A 75 5.93 -2.31 -5.34
CA ASN A 75 4.92 -3.14 -4.69
C ASN A 75 5.50 -4.19 -3.72
N TRP A 76 6.73 -4.64 -3.97
CA TRP A 76 7.41 -5.64 -3.14
C TRP A 76 7.83 -5.07 -1.79
N ASP A 77 8.46 -3.90 -1.77
CA ASP A 77 8.82 -3.25 -0.52
C ASP A 77 7.55 -2.81 0.23
N LEU A 78 6.59 -2.19 -0.48
CA LEU A 78 5.33 -1.67 0.08
C LEU A 78 4.58 -2.75 0.88
N CYS A 79 4.39 -3.94 0.32
CA CYS A 79 3.70 -5.00 1.05
C CYS A 79 4.53 -5.56 2.23
N ASN A 80 5.85 -5.63 2.09
CA ASN A 80 6.72 -6.21 3.12
C ASN A 80 6.87 -5.29 4.34
N TYR A 81 7.08 -3.99 4.15
CA TYR A 81 7.13 -3.07 5.29
C TYR A 81 5.72 -2.79 5.85
N GLY A 82 4.68 -2.85 5.02
CA GLY A 82 3.29 -2.83 5.46
C GLY A 82 2.98 -3.97 6.43
N SER A 83 3.39 -5.20 6.06
CA SER A 83 3.31 -6.38 6.94
C SER A 83 4.11 -6.20 8.22
N ALA A 84 5.38 -5.78 8.11
CA ALA A 84 6.22 -5.58 9.28
C ALA A 84 5.62 -4.57 10.26
N LEU A 85 5.09 -3.43 9.77
CA LEU A 85 4.42 -2.43 10.61
C LEU A 85 3.20 -3.04 11.32
N ALA A 86 2.30 -3.68 10.57
CA ALA A 86 1.07 -4.27 11.12
C ALA A 86 1.38 -5.38 12.14
N ILE A 87 2.39 -6.22 11.88
CA ILE A 87 2.87 -7.23 12.84
C ILE A 87 3.47 -6.55 14.08
N GLY A 88 4.23 -5.46 13.90
CA GLY A 88 4.77 -4.66 15.00
C GLY A 88 3.67 -4.13 15.93
N VAL A 89 2.58 -3.62 15.36
CA VAL A 89 1.40 -3.16 16.13
C VAL A 89 0.77 -4.32 16.88
N VAL A 90 0.35 -5.39 16.19
CA VAL A 90 -0.42 -6.48 16.83
C VAL A 90 0.40 -7.28 17.85
N SER A 91 1.73 -7.26 17.74
CA SER A 91 2.62 -7.93 18.70
C SER A 91 3.19 -7.01 19.77
N ASP A 92 2.76 -5.74 19.82
CA ASP A 92 3.30 -4.72 20.73
C ASP A 92 4.84 -4.57 20.62
N ASN A 93 5.39 -4.80 19.43
CA ASN A 93 6.82 -4.80 19.15
C ASN A 93 7.28 -3.48 18.52
N ARG A 94 7.72 -2.58 19.40
CA ARG A 94 8.19 -1.24 19.01
C ARG A 94 9.38 -1.27 18.05
N THR A 95 10.34 -2.20 18.23
CA THR A 95 11.52 -2.30 17.37
C THR A 95 11.13 -2.59 15.92
N THR A 96 10.20 -3.52 15.71
CA THR A 96 9.71 -3.85 14.37
C THR A 96 8.90 -2.71 13.77
N TYR A 97 8.06 -2.04 14.57
CA TYR A 97 7.32 -0.85 14.14
C TYR A 97 8.27 0.25 13.66
N ASP A 98 9.26 0.63 14.48
CA ASP A 98 10.21 1.70 14.15
C ASP A 98 11.07 1.33 12.93
N PHE A 99 11.42 0.05 12.75
CA PHE A 99 12.10 -0.41 11.54
C PHE A 99 11.26 -0.17 10.29
N ALA A 100 9.97 -0.56 10.30
CA ALA A 100 9.08 -0.39 9.15
C ALA A 100 8.81 1.08 8.84
N LEU A 101 8.59 1.91 9.87
CA LEU A 101 8.40 3.35 9.72
C LEU A 101 9.66 4.02 9.19
N ASN A 102 10.85 3.65 9.68
CA ASN A 102 12.11 4.12 9.13
C ASN A 102 12.31 3.66 7.68
N TYR A 103 11.89 2.45 7.31
CA TYR A 103 11.97 1.98 5.93
C TYR A 103 11.11 2.83 4.98
N PHE A 104 9.90 3.20 5.40
CA PHE A 104 9.05 4.11 4.63
C PHE A 104 9.79 5.41 4.26
N TYR A 105 10.48 6.03 5.22
CA TYR A 105 11.21 7.29 4.99
C TYR A 105 12.56 7.12 4.29
N ASN A 106 13.35 6.15 4.75
CA ASN A 106 14.80 6.05 4.51
C ASN A 106 15.22 4.73 3.84
N GLY A 107 14.26 3.86 3.53
CA GLY A 107 14.49 2.60 2.85
C GLY A 107 15.14 2.82 1.49
N LYS A 108 15.96 1.85 1.10
CA LYS A 108 16.77 1.92 -0.12
C LYS A 108 16.12 1.21 -1.32
N GLY A 109 15.17 0.32 -1.04
CA GLY A 109 14.31 -0.32 -2.05
C GLY A 109 13.35 0.65 -2.72
N ARG A 110 12.65 0.17 -3.75
CA ARG A 110 11.82 1.00 -4.64
C ARG A 110 10.51 1.44 -4.01
N GLY A 111 10.06 0.81 -2.92
CA GLY A 111 8.83 1.23 -2.22
C GLY A 111 9.03 2.23 -1.08
N SER A 112 10.25 2.66 -0.74
CA SER A 112 10.38 3.81 0.17
C SER A 112 9.79 5.06 -0.48
N ILE A 113 9.24 5.98 0.30
CA ILE A 113 8.31 6.99 -0.23
C ILE A 113 8.90 7.86 -1.35
N HIS A 114 10.18 8.21 -1.25
CA HIS A 114 10.88 9.02 -2.25
C HIS A 114 11.40 8.21 -3.45
N ASN A 115 11.52 6.89 -3.31
CA ASN A 115 11.83 6.01 -4.44
C ASN A 115 10.56 5.57 -5.19
N TYR A 116 9.44 5.47 -4.49
CA TYR A 116 8.14 5.16 -5.06
C TYR A 116 7.53 6.39 -5.75
N LEU A 117 7.25 7.46 -5.01
CA LEU A 117 6.72 8.73 -5.54
C LEU A 117 7.89 9.67 -5.86
N TRP A 118 8.66 9.27 -6.87
CA TRP A 118 10.01 9.78 -7.12
C TRP A 118 10.07 11.10 -7.89
N THR A 119 8.96 11.52 -8.51
CA THR A 119 8.91 12.80 -9.24
C THR A 119 7.56 13.48 -9.03
N THR A 120 7.61 14.77 -8.70
CA THR A 120 6.44 15.64 -8.52
C THR A 120 6.40 16.66 -9.65
N TYR A 121 5.21 16.90 -10.18
CA TYR A 121 4.97 17.81 -11.29
C TYR A 121 4.41 19.17 -10.84
N ASN A 122 4.38 20.11 -11.79
CA ASN A 122 3.88 21.47 -11.58
C ASN A 122 2.38 21.56 -11.28
N ASP A 123 1.60 20.51 -11.58
CA ASP A 123 0.18 20.40 -11.21
C ASP A 123 -0.03 19.74 -9.85
N SER A 124 1.03 19.69 -9.03
CA SER A 124 1.06 19.10 -7.69
C SER A 124 0.67 17.62 -7.66
N THR A 125 0.87 16.89 -8.76
CA THR A 125 0.73 15.43 -8.81
C THR A 125 2.10 14.74 -8.75
N ALA A 126 2.16 13.49 -8.31
CA ALA A 126 3.42 12.74 -8.19
C ALA A 126 3.34 11.41 -8.94
N GLN A 127 4.30 11.13 -9.81
CA GLN A 127 4.36 9.87 -10.56
C GLN A 127 4.94 8.76 -9.67
N GLY A 128 4.21 7.64 -9.64
CA GLY A 128 4.68 6.39 -9.04
C GLY A 128 5.71 5.67 -9.91
N GLN A 129 6.57 4.89 -9.26
CA GLN A 129 7.65 4.11 -9.86
C GLN A 129 7.15 3.13 -10.93
N GLU A 130 5.96 2.57 -10.77
CA GLU A 130 5.38 1.56 -11.66
C GLU A 130 4.50 2.13 -12.78
N ALA A 131 4.38 3.46 -12.90
CA ALA A 131 3.46 4.13 -13.84
C ALA A 131 3.65 3.73 -15.32
N GLY A 132 4.87 3.42 -15.73
CA GLY A 132 5.18 2.96 -17.09
C GLY A 132 5.27 1.44 -17.25
N ARG A 133 5.09 0.66 -16.17
CA ARG A 133 4.96 -0.81 -16.21
C ARG A 133 3.54 -1.17 -16.64
N ASP A 134 2.59 -0.93 -15.75
CA ASP A 134 1.15 -1.07 -15.99
C ASP A 134 0.35 -0.39 -14.88
N GLN A 135 -0.92 -0.13 -15.15
CA GLN A 135 -1.78 0.58 -14.19
C GLN A 135 -2.34 -0.31 -13.09
N ALA A 136 -2.37 -1.63 -13.28
CA ALA A 136 -2.78 -2.56 -12.23
C ALA A 136 -1.78 -2.53 -11.06
N HIS A 137 -0.48 -2.43 -11.33
CA HIS A 137 0.55 -2.29 -10.29
C HIS A 137 0.67 -0.86 -9.78
N SER A 138 0.53 0.15 -10.65
CA SER A 138 0.50 1.55 -10.19
C SER A 138 -0.58 1.81 -9.15
N MET A 139 -1.77 1.23 -9.33
CA MET A 139 -2.83 1.28 -8.33
C MET A 139 -2.60 0.31 -7.16
N LEU A 140 -1.78 -0.73 -7.31
CA LEU A 140 -1.51 -1.72 -6.26
C LEU A 140 -0.63 -1.09 -5.20
N ASP A 141 0.37 -0.34 -5.64
CA ASP A 141 1.26 0.40 -4.76
C ASP A 141 0.49 1.27 -3.76
N LEU A 142 -0.47 2.05 -4.26
CA LEU A 142 -1.37 2.83 -3.40
C LEU A 142 -2.22 1.94 -2.49
N ALA A 143 -2.78 0.85 -3.01
CA ALA A 143 -3.58 -0.08 -2.21
C ALA A 143 -2.80 -0.74 -1.07
N LEU A 144 -1.47 -0.89 -1.22
CA LEU A 144 -0.57 -1.39 -0.17
C LEU A 144 -0.11 -0.28 0.79
N LEU A 145 0.11 0.93 0.26
CA LEU A 145 0.55 2.08 1.04
C LEU A 145 -0.55 2.62 1.97
N GLY A 146 -1.80 2.61 1.53
CA GLY A 146 -2.93 3.14 2.30
C GLY A 146 -3.11 2.48 3.68
N PRO A 147 -3.19 1.13 3.77
CA PRO A 147 -3.27 0.44 5.06
C PRO A 147 -2.08 0.73 5.96
N PHE A 148 -0.85 0.79 5.42
CA PHE A 148 0.33 1.17 6.21
C PHE A 148 0.17 2.57 6.80
N ALA A 149 -0.21 3.56 5.98
CA ALA A 149 -0.35 4.95 6.41
C ALA A 149 -1.48 5.12 7.44
N THR A 150 -2.57 4.39 7.27
CA THR A 150 -3.68 4.35 8.24
C THR A 150 -3.24 3.73 9.57
N SER A 151 -2.53 2.59 9.54
CA SER A 151 -2.02 1.95 10.75
C SER A 151 -1.01 2.83 11.48
N ALA A 152 -0.12 3.53 10.76
CA ALA A 152 0.81 4.49 11.36
C ALA A 152 0.08 5.67 12.01
N LEU A 153 -0.91 6.26 11.33
CA LEU A 153 -1.73 7.34 11.89
C LEU A 153 -2.44 6.91 13.17
N ASN A 154 -2.99 5.69 13.19
CA ASN A 154 -3.64 5.13 14.38
C ASN A 154 -2.69 4.93 15.57
N GLN A 155 -1.37 4.85 15.33
CA GLN A 155 -0.33 4.82 16.36
C GLN A 155 0.24 6.21 16.69
N GLY A 156 -0.26 7.28 16.05
CA GLY A 156 0.14 8.67 16.28
C GLY A 156 1.17 9.22 15.28
N ASP A 157 1.59 8.44 14.28
CA ASP A 157 2.54 8.87 13.25
C ASP A 157 1.81 9.25 11.95
N ASP A 158 1.58 10.55 11.74
CA ASP A 158 0.86 11.06 10.56
C ASP A 158 1.73 11.10 9.30
N VAL A 159 1.89 9.95 8.65
CA VAL A 159 2.60 9.83 7.36
C VAL A 159 1.75 10.31 6.17
N TRP A 160 0.43 10.45 6.33
CA TRP A 160 -0.45 11.01 5.28
C TRP A 160 -0.19 12.51 5.05
N ALA A 161 0.19 13.25 6.10
CA ALA A 161 0.62 14.66 6.00
C ALA A 161 2.02 14.85 5.41
N TYR A 162 2.81 13.78 5.33
CA TYR A 162 4.23 13.88 5.00
C TYR A 162 4.50 14.55 3.65
N ASN A 163 5.49 15.45 3.66
CA ASN A 163 6.01 16.16 2.48
C ASN A 163 4.91 16.84 1.65
N ASP A 164 4.07 17.63 2.33
CA ASP A 164 2.93 18.32 1.72
C ASP A 164 1.98 17.33 1.04
N SER A 165 1.56 16.33 1.83
CA SER A 165 0.69 15.22 1.41
C SER A 165 1.12 14.54 0.11
N LEU A 166 2.40 14.15 0.03
CA LEU A 166 2.96 13.46 -1.15
C LEU A 166 2.12 12.23 -1.56
N ILE A 167 1.57 11.50 -0.59
CA ILE A 167 0.69 10.36 -0.84
C ILE A 167 -0.59 10.78 -1.61
N LEU A 168 -1.20 11.94 -1.28
CA LEU A 168 -2.33 12.48 -2.04
C LEU A 168 -1.92 12.84 -3.47
N LYS A 169 -0.73 13.44 -3.64
CA LYS A 169 -0.19 13.78 -4.97
C LYS A 169 -0.04 12.54 -5.85
N GLY A 170 0.39 11.42 -5.26
CA GLY A 170 0.47 10.12 -5.93
C GLY A 170 -0.90 9.52 -6.27
N ALA A 171 -1.87 9.66 -5.36
CA ALA A 171 -3.25 9.23 -5.59
C ALA A 171 -3.92 10.03 -6.71
N GLU A 172 -3.81 11.36 -6.69
CA GLU A 172 -4.36 12.25 -7.73
C GLU A 172 -3.73 11.95 -9.10
N TYR A 173 -2.41 11.73 -9.17
CA TYR A 173 -1.72 11.35 -10.42
C TYR A 173 -2.31 10.06 -11.01
N THR A 174 -2.33 9.00 -10.19
CA THR A 174 -2.77 7.67 -10.61
C THR A 174 -4.26 7.70 -11.00
N ALA A 175 -5.10 8.37 -10.21
CA ALA A 175 -6.51 8.52 -10.49
C ALA A 175 -6.76 9.29 -11.79
N LYS A 176 -6.11 10.45 -11.96
CA LYS A 176 -6.25 11.30 -13.15
C LYS A 176 -5.99 10.52 -14.43
N TYR A 177 -4.88 9.78 -14.48
CA TYR A 177 -4.53 8.99 -15.65
C TYR A 177 -5.52 7.84 -15.90
N ASN A 178 -5.90 7.10 -14.86
CA ASN A 178 -6.82 5.97 -14.96
C ASN A 178 -8.29 6.36 -15.19
N LEU A 179 -8.64 7.63 -14.97
CA LEU A 179 -9.92 8.22 -15.42
C LEU A 179 -9.90 8.63 -16.90
N GLY A 180 -8.82 8.36 -17.63
CA GLY A 180 -8.70 8.62 -19.07
C GLY A 180 -8.05 9.95 -19.43
N ASN A 181 -7.62 10.75 -18.45
CA ASN A 181 -6.93 12.02 -18.70
C ASN A 181 -5.45 11.80 -19.04
N ASN A 182 -4.84 12.78 -19.71
CA ASN A 182 -3.40 12.82 -19.89
C ASN A 182 -2.70 13.30 -18.61
N VAL A 183 -1.50 12.80 -18.38
CA VAL A 183 -0.60 13.22 -17.29
C VAL A 183 0.78 13.49 -17.85
N GLN A 184 1.57 14.28 -17.12
CA GLN A 184 3.00 14.40 -17.39
C GLN A 184 3.68 13.07 -17.06
N TYR A 185 4.72 12.70 -17.82
CA TYR A 185 5.45 11.47 -17.57
C TYR A 185 6.94 11.69 -17.80
N THR A 186 7.73 11.32 -16.79
CA THR A 186 9.19 11.34 -16.86
C THR A 186 9.63 9.88 -17.03
N PRO A 187 10.43 9.56 -18.08
CA PRO A 187 10.96 8.21 -18.26
C PRO A 187 11.67 7.72 -17.00
N TYR A 188 11.33 6.50 -16.56
CA TYR A 188 11.96 5.86 -15.41
C TYR A 188 12.91 4.77 -15.88
N VAL A 189 14.17 4.83 -15.45
CA VAL A 189 15.17 3.81 -15.74
C VAL A 189 15.79 3.33 -14.44
N ALA A 190 15.74 2.01 -14.22
CA ALA A 190 16.43 1.35 -13.13
C ALA A 190 17.75 0.78 -13.66
N ILE A 191 18.86 1.22 -13.07
CA ILE A 191 20.21 0.78 -13.42
C ILE A 191 20.85 0.24 -12.15
N ASP A 192 21.29 -1.02 -12.17
CA ASP A 192 21.96 -1.64 -11.04
C ASP A 192 23.40 -1.11 -10.86
N SER A 193 24.06 -1.52 -9.78
CA SER A 193 25.42 -1.08 -9.46
C SER A 193 26.48 -1.53 -10.49
N SER A 194 26.18 -2.53 -11.33
CA SER A 194 27.03 -2.98 -12.43
C SER A 194 26.85 -2.14 -13.71
N GLY A 195 25.85 -1.25 -13.74
CA GLY A 195 25.48 -0.48 -14.92
C GLY A 195 24.47 -1.19 -15.82
N LYS A 196 23.92 -2.34 -15.42
CA LYS A 196 22.89 -3.06 -16.17
C LYS A 196 21.55 -2.37 -15.98
N VAL A 197 20.84 -2.17 -17.09
CA VAL A 197 19.46 -1.69 -17.06
C VAL A 197 18.54 -2.86 -16.67
N GLU A 198 17.92 -2.78 -15.48
CA GLU A 198 16.94 -3.77 -15.03
C GLU A 198 15.59 -3.57 -15.72
N TYR A 199 15.15 -2.32 -15.84
CA TYR A 199 13.98 -1.95 -16.64
C TYR A 199 14.03 -0.49 -17.07
N ASN A 200 13.39 -0.22 -18.21
CA ASN A 200 13.35 1.10 -18.84
C ASN A 200 11.92 1.41 -19.29
N GLN A 201 11.23 2.24 -18.52
CA GLN A 201 9.86 2.66 -18.74
C GLN A 201 9.86 4.00 -19.50
N THR A 202 9.97 3.95 -20.82
CA THR A 202 10.12 5.15 -21.66
C THR A 202 8.84 5.97 -21.82
N THR A 203 7.67 5.36 -21.58
CA THR A 203 6.36 6.01 -21.67
C THR A 203 5.45 5.49 -20.56
N ILE A 204 4.43 6.27 -20.21
CA ILE A 204 3.36 5.80 -19.32
C ILE A 204 2.58 4.65 -19.98
N SER A 205 2.27 3.62 -19.22
CA SER A 205 1.66 2.40 -19.76
C SER A 205 0.14 2.55 -19.88
N ASN A 206 -0.45 2.08 -20.99
CA ASN A 206 -1.90 1.94 -21.13
C ASN A 206 -2.42 0.56 -20.69
N ILE A 207 -1.53 -0.35 -20.29
CA ILE A 207 -1.93 -1.69 -19.81
C ILE A 207 -2.73 -1.52 -18.52
N SER A 208 -3.90 -2.18 -18.43
CA SER A 208 -4.81 -2.13 -17.28
C SER A 208 -5.34 -0.73 -16.94
N ARG A 209 -5.30 0.21 -17.89
CA ARG A 209 -5.72 1.58 -17.65
C ARG A 209 -7.22 1.64 -17.36
N GLY A 210 -7.54 2.19 -16.20
CA GLY A 210 -8.92 2.38 -15.75
C GLY A 210 -9.53 1.17 -15.03
N ASP A 211 -8.72 0.17 -14.68
CA ASP A 211 -9.12 -0.96 -13.84
C ASP A 211 -9.76 -0.48 -12.52
N ILE A 212 -10.63 -1.33 -11.96
CA ILE A 212 -11.33 -1.07 -10.70
C ILE A 212 -10.63 -1.83 -9.58
N ARG A 213 -10.27 -1.13 -8.49
CA ARG A 213 -9.70 -1.71 -7.27
C ARG A 213 -10.33 -1.08 -6.02
N PRO A 214 -10.61 -1.85 -4.95
CA PRO A 214 -11.17 -1.32 -3.71
C PRO A 214 -10.09 -0.73 -2.81
N MET A 215 -9.72 0.51 -3.07
CA MET A 215 -8.77 1.26 -2.25
C MET A 215 -9.12 2.75 -2.16
N TRP A 216 -9.96 3.25 -3.06
CA TRP A 216 -10.17 4.69 -3.26
C TRP A 216 -10.98 5.34 -2.15
N GLU A 217 -11.85 4.58 -1.48
CA GLU A 217 -12.61 5.08 -0.32
C GLU A 217 -11.70 5.53 0.82
N MET A 218 -10.60 4.80 1.05
CA MET A 218 -9.64 5.16 2.09
C MET A 218 -9.00 6.53 1.82
N TYR A 219 -8.52 6.73 0.59
CA TYR A 219 -7.90 7.98 0.17
C TYR A 219 -8.89 9.14 0.12
N TYR A 220 -10.10 8.90 -0.38
CA TYR A 220 -11.18 9.90 -0.41
C TYR A 220 -11.52 10.37 1.00
N ASN A 221 -11.79 9.44 1.92
CA ASN A 221 -12.17 9.80 3.28
C ASN A 221 -11.02 10.46 4.04
N GLU A 222 -9.80 9.97 3.91
CA GLU A 222 -8.65 10.54 4.61
C GLU A 222 -8.33 11.97 4.15
N PHE A 223 -8.26 12.20 2.84
CA PHE A 223 -7.83 13.51 2.33
C PHE A 223 -8.96 14.51 2.13
N VAL A 224 -10.09 14.08 1.55
CA VAL A 224 -11.17 14.99 1.16
C VAL A 224 -12.12 15.19 2.33
N VAL A 225 -12.54 14.10 2.99
CA VAL A 225 -13.56 14.19 4.06
C VAL A 225 -12.94 14.69 5.37
N LYS A 226 -11.87 14.05 5.87
CA LYS A 226 -11.24 14.43 7.15
C LYS A 226 -10.39 15.69 7.01
N ARG A 227 -9.43 15.71 6.08
CA ARG A 227 -8.45 16.80 5.95
C ARG A 227 -8.91 17.99 5.10
N LYS A 228 -10.07 17.89 4.43
CA LYS A 228 -10.63 18.94 3.56
C LYS A 228 -9.68 19.41 2.45
N LEU A 229 -8.79 18.52 1.98
CA LEU A 229 -7.86 18.81 0.90
C LEU A 229 -8.53 18.60 -0.48
N PRO A 230 -8.06 19.31 -1.52
CA PRO A 230 -8.55 19.10 -2.87
C PRO A 230 -8.09 17.74 -3.41
N GLY A 231 -8.99 16.75 -3.42
CA GLY A 231 -8.78 15.42 -4.02
C GLY A 231 -9.74 15.16 -5.17
N THR A 232 -9.61 15.91 -6.27
CA THR A 232 -10.59 15.91 -7.37
C THR A 232 -10.67 14.54 -8.02
N TYR A 233 -9.53 14.00 -8.46
CA TYR A 233 -9.52 12.73 -9.17
C TYR A 233 -9.71 11.55 -8.23
N THR A 234 -9.24 11.64 -7.00
CA THR A 234 -9.48 10.66 -5.93
C THR A 234 -10.98 10.53 -5.65
N THR A 235 -11.70 11.66 -5.55
CA THR A 235 -13.16 11.67 -5.38
C THR A 235 -13.85 10.98 -6.56
N LEU A 236 -13.51 11.39 -7.79
CA LEU A 236 -14.08 10.82 -9.00
C LEU A 236 -13.80 9.31 -9.15
N TYR A 237 -12.64 8.85 -8.69
CA TYR A 237 -12.33 7.42 -8.73
C TYR A 237 -13.07 6.63 -7.66
N ALA A 238 -13.20 7.17 -6.44
CA ALA A 238 -14.04 6.58 -5.40
C ALA A 238 -15.51 6.46 -5.87
N ASP A 239 -16.05 7.48 -6.54
CA ASP A 239 -17.36 7.41 -7.19
C ASP A 239 -17.44 6.30 -8.25
N LYS A 240 -16.43 6.22 -9.12
CA LYS A 240 -16.34 5.17 -10.16
C LYS A 240 -16.36 3.76 -9.57
N VAL A 241 -15.61 3.53 -8.48
CA VAL A 241 -15.56 2.22 -7.80
C VAL A 241 -16.89 1.87 -7.15
N ARG A 242 -17.51 2.82 -6.43
CA ARG A 242 -18.85 2.62 -5.86
C ARG A 242 -19.89 2.28 -6.93
N GLN A 243 -19.91 3.02 -8.04
CA GLN A 243 -20.82 2.78 -9.16
C GLN A 243 -20.62 1.39 -9.78
N ALA A 244 -19.37 0.94 -9.91
CA ALA A 244 -19.06 -0.37 -10.46
C ALA A 244 -19.52 -1.54 -9.55
N ASN A 245 -19.73 -1.29 -8.26
CA ASN A 245 -20.05 -2.32 -7.27
C ASN A 245 -21.35 -2.06 -6.50
N GLY A 246 -22.37 -1.54 -7.20
CA GLY A 246 -23.74 -1.45 -6.66
C GLY A 246 -23.95 -0.38 -5.60
N GLY A 247 -23.10 0.64 -5.55
CA GLY A 247 -23.22 1.82 -4.68
C GLY A 247 -22.23 1.88 -3.52
N ALA A 248 -21.40 0.85 -3.33
CA ALA A 248 -20.39 0.80 -2.28
C ALA A 248 -19.11 0.11 -2.77
N GLU A 249 -17.96 0.46 -2.21
CA GLU A 249 -16.73 -0.29 -2.40
C GLU A 249 -16.83 -1.66 -1.71
N GLY A 250 -16.78 -2.71 -2.52
CA GLY A 250 -16.75 -4.11 -2.08
C GLY A 250 -15.37 -4.56 -1.58
N GLY A 251 -15.28 -5.83 -1.21
CA GLY A 251 -14.06 -6.47 -0.72
C GLY A 251 -13.33 -7.35 -1.72
N GLY A 252 -12.36 -8.11 -1.20
CA GLY A 252 -11.62 -9.10 -1.96
C GLY A 252 -12.52 -10.08 -2.74
N GLY A 253 -12.14 -10.40 -3.97
CA GLY A 253 -12.90 -11.29 -4.87
C GLY A 253 -14.02 -10.63 -5.69
N GLN A 254 -14.39 -9.38 -5.41
CA GLN A 254 -15.37 -8.63 -6.22
C GLN A 254 -14.74 -7.94 -7.46
N TYR A 255 -13.41 -7.98 -7.58
CA TYR A 255 -12.64 -7.22 -8.58
C TYR A 255 -11.83 -8.11 -9.52
N GLY A 256 -12.42 -9.25 -9.88
CA GLY A 256 -11.87 -10.22 -10.81
C GLY A 256 -11.36 -11.51 -10.13
N PRO A 257 -11.17 -12.59 -10.91
CA PRO A 257 -10.83 -13.92 -10.37
C PRO A 257 -9.33 -14.10 -10.06
N ASN A 258 -8.49 -13.15 -10.48
CA ASN A 258 -7.03 -13.26 -10.38
C ASN A 258 -6.51 -12.68 -9.05
N SER A 259 -5.23 -12.92 -8.75
CA SER A 259 -4.59 -12.47 -7.49
C SER A 259 -4.83 -11.00 -7.17
N GLY A 260 -4.82 -10.13 -8.18
CA GLY A 260 -5.04 -8.68 -8.02
C GLY A 260 -6.36 -8.31 -7.32
N GLY A 261 -7.38 -9.17 -7.36
CA GLY A 261 -8.64 -9.00 -6.64
C GLY A 261 -8.56 -9.34 -5.14
N TYR A 262 -7.46 -9.92 -4.67
CA TYR A 262 -7.25 -10.41 -3.30
C TYR A 262 -6.06 -9.72 -2.59
N ASP A 263 -5.27 -8.90 -3.30
CA ASP A 263 -4.09 -8.23 -2.74
C ASP A 263 -4.43 -7.10 -1.75
N GLN A 264 -5.71 -6.71 -1.68
CA GLN A 264 -6.26 -5.69 -0.79
C GLN A 264 -7.55 -6.15 -0.10
N LEU A 265 -7.81 -5.62 1.10
CA LEU A 265 -8.98 -5.98 1.92
C LEU A 265 -10.29 -5.44 1.32
N GLY A 266 -10.29 -4.19 0.87
CA GLY A 266 -11.48 -3.47 0.40
C GLY A 266 -12.47 -3.13 1.52
N PHE A 267 -13.77 -3.12 1.19
CA PHE A 267 -14.86 -2.68 2.07
C PHE A 267 -14.71 -1.24 2.58
N GLY A 268 -14.03 -0.36 1.83
CA GLY A 268 -13.68 0.96 2.33
C GLY A 268 -14.86 1.88 2.63
N THR A 269 -15.99 1.72 1.93
CA THR A 269 -17.21 2.49 2.25
C THR A 269 -17.69 2.18 3.68
N LEU A 270 -17.56 0.93 4.13
CA LEU A 270 -17.90 0.52 5.50
C LEU A 270 -16.83 0.95 6.51
N MET A 271 -15.56 0.87 6.15
CA MET A 271 -14.44 1.02 7.10
C MET A 271 -13.97 2.46 7.30
N TYR A 272 -14.15 3.35 6.30
CA TYR A 272 -13.52 4.68 6.31
C TYR A 272 -14.51 5.83 6.21
N SER A 273 -15.75 5.59 5.78
CA SER A 273 -16.77 6.64 5.73
C SER A 273 -17.12 7.08 7.14
N LEU A 274 -17.14 8.39 7.38
CA LEU A 274 -17.68 8.96 8.60
C LEU A 274 -19.21 9.01 8.52
N ASP A 275 -19.88 8.72 9.62
CA ASP A 275 -21.31 8.99 9.75
C ASP A 275 -21.55 10.51 9.69
N GLY A 276 -22.73 10.92 9.22
CA GLY A 276 -23.05 12.33 8.95
C GLY A 276 -22.91 13.28 10.15
N SER A 277 -22.85 12.77 11.38
CA SER A 277 -22.60 13.55 12.61
C SER A 277 -21.13 13.87 12.86
N ASP A 278 -20.20 13.03 12.35
CA ASP A 278 -18.78 13.08 12.70
C ASP A 278 -17.99 13.92 11.68
N ALA A 279 -18.57 14.17 10.51
CA ALA A 279 -18.02 15.09 9.52
C ALA A 279 -18.07 16.57 9.94
N GLU A 280 -18.91 16.91 10.92
CA GLU A 280 -19.09 18.28 11.43
C GLU A 280 -18.21 18.60 12.65
N THR A 281 -17.76 17.59 13.40
CA THR A 281 -17.07 17.75 14.70
C THR A 281 -15.55 17.78 14.63
N GLN A 282 -14.95 17.58 13.45
CA GLN A 282 -13.51 17.70 13.22
C GLN A 282 -13.08 19.05 12.62
N ASN A 283 -13.91 20.10 12.76
CA ASN A 283 -13.60 21.49 12.35
C ASN A 283 -12.91 22.30 13.46
#